data_AF-A0A530AZS7-F1
#
_entry.id   AF-A0A530AZS7-F1
#
_cell.length_a   1.000
_cell.length_b   1.000
_cell.length_c   1.000
_cell.angle_alpha   90.00
_cell.angle_beta   90.00
_cell.angle_gamma   90.00
#
_symmetry.space_group_name_H-M   'P 1'
#
loop_
_entity.id
_entity.type
_entity.pdbx_description
1 polymer ?
#
loop_
_entity_poly.entity_id
_entity_poly.type
_entity_poly.pdbx_seq_one_letter_code
_entity_poly.pdbx_strand_id
1 'polypeptide(L)'
;MTIQKFVRAYKIFVGYTKPMATRTKKQRTRIEDIRRVELIEAAHRIFLRDGLKGLTTTRICHEAGMSQGILTYYFKDKDQVLFEMVRYANRVLMDAVVVNLRKAETRWD
;
A
#
# COMPACT_ATOMS: atom_id res chain seq x y z
N MET A 1 -22.37 -18.53 1.20
CA MET A 1 -21.69 -17.48 1.98
C MET A 1 -21.84 -16.16 1.22
N THR A 2 -22.73 -15.26 1.65
CA THR A 2 -23.15 -14.08 0.86
C THR A 2 -22.00 -13.11 0.60
N ILE A 3 -21.90 -12.57 -0.63
CA ILE A 3 -20.89 -11.59 -1.05
C ILE A 3 -20.76 -10.43 -0.05
N GLN A 4 -21.86 -10.01 0.56
CA GLN A 4 -21.85 -8.96 1.60
C GLN A 4 -21.06 -9.34 2.86
N LYS A 5 -21.03 -10.62 3.27
CA LYS A 5 -20.23 -11.07 4.42
C LYS A 5 -18.73 -10.94 4.13
N PHE A 6 -18.30 -11.23 2.90
CA PHE A 6 -16.91 -11.07 2.45
C PHE A 6 -16.49 -9.60 2.38
N VAL A 7 -17.32 -8.74 1.77
CA VAL A 7 -17.04 -7.29 1.70
C VAL A 7 -16.94 -6.67 3.10
N ARG A 8 -17.79 -7.09 4.04
CA ARG A 8 -17.76 -6.64 5.43
C ARG A 8 -16.52 -7.12 6.18
N ALA A 9 -16.15 -8.39 6.03
CA ALA A 9 -14.93 -8.96 6.62
C ALA A 9 -13.66 -8.28 6.07
N TYR A 10 -13.60 -8.01 4.75
CA TYR A 10 -12.48 -7.28 4.14
C TYR A 10 -12.37 -5.85 4.68
N LYS A 11 -13.49 -5.13 4.81
CA LYS A 11 -13.48 -3.76 5.38
C LYS A 11 -12.95 -3.75 6.83
N ILE A 12 -13.25 -4.80 7.60
CA ILE A 12 -12.72 -5.01 8.95
C ILE A 12 -11.21 -5.33 8.89
N PHE A 13 -10.79 -6.25 8.01
CA PHE A 13 -9.40 -6.66 7.84
C PHE A 13 -8.49 -5.50 7.36
N VAL A 14 -8.94 -4.66 6.43
CA VAL A 14 -8.23 -3.43 6.05
C VAL A 14 -8.15 -2.45 7.22
N GLY A 15 -9.18 -2.41 8.07
CA GLY A 15 -9.14 -1.67 9.35
C GLY A 15 -8.07 -2.15 10.34
N TYR A 16 -7.47 -3.33 10.15
CA TYR A 16 -6.34 -3.84 10.94
C TYR A 16 -4.96 -3.39 10.44
N THR A 17 -4.87 -2.59 9.36
CA THR A 17 -3.68 -1.76 9.20
C THR A 17 -3.72 -0.71 10.30
N LYS A 18 -2.95 -0.94 11.37
CA LYS A 18 -2.69 -0.04 12.51
C LYS A 18 -3.24 1.38 12.29
N PRO A 19 -4.23 1.86 13.07
CA PRO A 19 -4.54 3.28 13.06
C PRO A 19 -3.27 4.03 13.46
N MET A 20 -2.71 4.82 12.54
CA MET A 20 -1.64 5.74 12.90
C MET A 20 -2.19 6.70 13.95
N ALA A 21 -1.50 6.68 15.09
CA ALA A 21 -1.96 7.17 16.37
C ALA A 21 -2.43 8.63 16.36
N THR A 22 -3.51 8.86 17.12
CA THR A 22 -4.05 10.18 17.45
C THR A 22 -3.21 10.83 18.56
N ARG A 23 -2.45 11.91 18.26
CA ARG A 23 -2.26 13.10 19.14
C ARG A 23 -1.36 14.22 18.56
N THR A 24 -1.93 15.42 18.46
CA THR A 24 -1.38 16.78 18.73
C THR A 24 -0.04 17.30 18.17
N LYS A 25 0.56 16.73 17.10
CA LYS A 25 1.72 17.32 16.36
C LYS A 25 1.50 17.39 14.83
N LYS A 26 0.33 17.91 14.45
CA LYS A 26 -0.49 17.55 13.28
C LYS A 26 0.08 17.77 11.86
N GLN A 27 1.14 18.54 11.66
CA GLN A 27 1.57 18.97 10.30
C GLN A 27 2.84 18.26 9.80
N ARG A 28 3.84 18.04 10.65
CA ARG A 28 5.10 17.33 10.28
C ARG A 28 4.85 15.84 10.01
N THR A 29 4.08 15.19 10.88
CA THR A 29 3.73 13.76 10.75
C THR A 29 2.98 13.49 9.45
N ARG A 30 2.06 14.37 9.05
CA ARG A 30 1.32 14.22 7.79
C ARG A 30 2.22 14.19 6.56
N ILE A 31 3.24 15.04 6.51
CA ILE A 31 4.19 15.08 5.38
C ILE A 31 5.06 13.82 5.38
N GLU A 32 5.50 13.36 6.56
CA GLU A 32 6.25 12.11 6.70
C GLU A 32 5.45 10.90 6.20
N ASP A 33 4.15 10.85 6.55
CA ASP A 33 3.24 9.78 6.13
C ASP A 33 3.02 9.79 4.61
N ILE A 34 2.84 10.97 4.02
CA ILE A 34 2.69 11.13 2.57
C ILE A 34 3.94 10.62 1.85
N ARG A 35 5.13 11.04 2.28
CA ARG A 35 6.38 10.62 1.63
C ARG A 35 6.64 9.13 1.74
N ARG A 36 6.32 8.54 2.90
CA ARG A 36 6.39 7.09 3.09
C ARG A 36 5.50 6.36 2.08
N VAL A 37 4.27 6.83 1.89
CA VAL A 37 3.32 6.25 0.92
C VAL A 37 3.83 6.42 -0.52
N GLU A 38 4.31 7.60 -0.89
CA GLU A 38 4.85 7.88 -2.24
C GLU A 38 6.03 6.94 -2.60
N LEU A 39 6.91 6.63 -1.64
CA LEU A 39 7.99 5.65 -1.83
C LEU A 39 7.45 4.24 -2.07
N ILE A 40 6.38 3.84 -1.37
CA ILE A 40 5.74 2.53 -1.55
C ILE A 40 5.01 2.45 -2.90
N GLU A 41 4.34 3.51 -3.31
CA GLU A 41 3.71 3.58 -4.64
C GLU A 41 4.74 3.50 -5.76
N ALA A 42 5.87 4.20 -5.62
CA ALA A 42 6.99 4.12 -6.54
C ALA A 42 7.57 2.70 -6.61
N ALA A 43 7.79 2.06 -5.45
CA ALA A 43 8.22 0.67 -5.38
C ALA A 43 7.23 -0.27 -6.09
N HIS A 44 5.92 -0.06 -5.92
CA HIS A 44 4.90 -0.86 -6.59
C HIS A 44 4.93 -0.68 -8.12
N ARG A 45 5.07 0.55 -8.61
CA ARG A 45 5.20 0.82 -10.06
C ARG A 45 6.42 0.12 -10.67
N ILE A 46 7.56 0.20 -10.01
CA ILE A 46 8.79 -0.50 -10.42
C ILE A 46 8.58 -2.00 -10.40
N PHE A 47 7.96 -2.54 -9.34
CA PHE A 47 7.73 -3.97 -9.22
C PHE A 47 6.85 -4.51 -10.36
N LEU A 48 5.80 -3.78 -10.73
CA LEU A 48 4.94 -4.15 -11.86
C LEU A 48 5.67 -4.12 -13.21
N ARG A 49 6.62 -3.19 -13.40
CA ARG A 49 7.36 -3.02 -14.66
C ARG A 49 8.59 -3.93 -14.78
N ASP A 50 9.35 -4.06 -13.71
CA ASP A 50 10.71 -4.59 -13.69
C ASP A 50 10.88 -5.81 -12.76
N GLY A 51 9.82 -6.20 -12.04
CA GLY A 51 9.86 -7.24 -11.01
C GLY A 51 10.79 -6.92 -9.84
N LEU A 52 11.12 -7.94 -9.05
CA LEU A 52 11.94 -7.80 -7.84
C LEU A 52 13.37 -7.29 -8.13
N LYS A 53 13.92 -7.62 -9.30
CA LYS A 53 15.26 -7.17 -9.72
C LYS A 53 15.32 -5.65 -9.89
N GLY A 54 14.22 -5.01 -10.32
CA GLY A 54 14.15 -3.56 -10.45
C GLY A 54 14.02 -2.81 -9.13
N LEU A 55 13.65 -3.49 -8.04
CA LEU A 55 13.34 -2.90 -6.74
C LEU A 55 14.62 -2.53 -5.97
N THR A 56 15.35 -1.52 -6.44
CA THR A 56 16.55 -0.99 -5.79
C THR A 56 16.24 0.34 -5.11
N THR A 57 16.93 0.65 -4.01
CA THR A 57 16.82 1.94 -3.32
C THR A 57 16.95 3.10 -4.29
N THR A 58 17.94 3.02 -5.19
CA THR A 58 18.18 4.03 -6.22
C THR A 58 16.97 4.29 -7.09
N ARG A 59 16.38 3.23 -7.63
CA ARG A 59 15.23 3.33 -8.53
C ARG A 59 13.97 3.78 -7.80
N ILE A 60 13.73 3.29 -6.58
CA ILE A 60 12.56 3.68 -5.77
C ILE A 60 12.59 5.19 -5.48
N CYS A 61 13.70 5.70 -4.97
CA CYS A 61 13.84 7.13 -4.67
C CYS A 61 13.73 7.99 -5.94
N HIS A 62 14.34 7.54 -7.04
CA HIS A 62 14.25 8.24 -8.32
C HIS A 62 12.81 8.29 -8.85
N GLU A 63 12.10 7.15 -8.84
CA GLU A 63 10.70 7.03 -9.26
C GLU A 63 9.74 7.82 -8.35
N ALA A 64 10.11 8.06 -7.09
CA ALA A 64 9.37 8.90 -6.15
C ALA A 64 9.76 10.39 -6.23
N GLY A 65 10.78 10.76 -7.01
CA GLY A 65 11.29 12.14 -7.06
C GLY A 65 11.97 12.61 -5.76
N MET A 66 12.58 11.68 -5.02
CA MET A 66 13.19 11.96 -3.72
C MET A 66 14.68 11.62 -3.67
N SER A 67 15.40 12.21 -2.70
CA SER A 67 16.81 11.91 -2.47
C SER A 67 17.00 10.51 -1.88
N GLN A 68 18.14 9.87 -2.18
CA GLN A 68 18.41 8.49 -1.76
C GLN A 68 18.37 8.27 -0.24
N GLY A 69 18.88 9.23 0.54
CA GLY A 69 18.92 9.15 2.00
C GLY A 69 17.55 9.17 2.68
N ILE A 70 16.49 9.54 1.95
CA ILE A 70 15.14 9.53 2.53
C ILE A 70 14.61 8.12 2.75
N LEU A 71 15.03 7.14 1.94
CA LEU A 71 14.54 5.77 2.07
C LEU A 71 15.02 5.16 3.38
N THR A 72 16.29 5.35 3.72
CA THR A 72 16.89 4.86 4.98
C THR A 72 16.32 5.54 6.22
N TYR A 73 15.69 6.71 6.06
CA TYR A 73 14.96 7.38 7.15
C TYR A 73 13.61 6.69 7.43
N TYR A 74 12.90 6.19 6.41
CA TYR A 74 11.58 5.56 6.57
C TYR A 74 11.61 4.05 6.70
N PHE A 75 12.60 3.39 6.11
CA PHE A 75 12.69 1.94 5.99
C PHE A 75 14.04 1.46 6.48
N LYS A 76 14.00 0.46 7.36
CA LYS A 76 15.19 -0.16 7.96
C LYS A 76 15.99 -0.94 6.92
N ASP A 77 15.30 -1.67 6.05
CA ASP A 77 15.89 -2.56 5.07
C ASP A 77 14.99 -2.73 3.84
N LYS A 78 15.52 -3.41 2.82
CA LYS A 78 14.80 -3.69 1.57
C LYS A 78 13.58 -4.59 1.81
N ASP A 79 13.62 -5.48 2.79
CA ASP A 79 12.53 -6.40 3.11
C ASP A 79 11.33 -5.64 3.66
N GLN A 80 11.56 -4.60 4.47
CA GLN A 80 10.49 -3.73 4.96
C GLN A 80 9.78 -3.01 3.80
N VAL A 81 10.53 -2.49 2.82
CA VAL A 81 9.96 -1.86 1.63
C VAL A 81 9.12 -2.87 0.85
N LEU A 82 9.65 -4.08 0.62
CA LEU A 82 8.96 -5.13 -0.10
C LEU A 82 7.65 -5.53 0.61
N PHE A 83 7.69 -5.71 1.92
CA PHE A 83 6.53 -6.10 2.71
C PHE A 83 5.43 -5.04 2.71
N GLU A 84 5.80 -3.76 2.87
CA GLU A 84 4.84 -2.65 2.80
C GLU A 84 4.29 -2.47 1.38
N MET A 85 5.10 -2.68 0.35
CA MET A 85 4.66 -2.69 -1.05
C MET A 85 3.68 -3.82 -1.34
N VAL A 86 3.91 -5.03 -0.85
CA VAL A 86 2.97 -6.16 -1.02
C VAL A 86 1.64 -5.84 -0.32
N ARG A 87 1.68 -5.25 0.88
CA ARG A 87 0.46 -4.81 1.58
C ARG A 87 -0.30 -3.76 0.79
N TYR A 88 0.40 -2.79 0.20
CA TYR A 88 -0.19 -1.79 -0.67
C TYR A 88 -0.84 -2.44 -1.90
N ALA A 89 -0.13 -3.34 -2.60
CA ALA A 89 -0.63 -4.06 -3.76
C ALA A 89 -1.89 -4.88 -3.42
N ASN A 90 -1.89 -5.59 -2.28
CA ASN A 90 -3.04 -6.34 -1.80
C ASN A 90 -4.25 -5.43 -1.53
N ARG A 91 -4.03 -4.22 -1.00
CA ARG A 91 -5.09 -3.25 -0.80
C ARG A 91 -5.70 -2.80 -2.13
N VAL A 92 -4.86 -2.40 -3.09
CA VAL A 92 -5.30 -1.98 -4.43
C VAL A 92 -6.09 -3.09 -5.14
N LEU A 93 -5.55 -4.32 -5.13
CA LEU A 93 -6.20 -5.48 -5.73
C LEU A 93 -7.58 -5.71 -5.13
N MET A 94 -7.65 -5.73 -3.80
CA MET A 94 -8.89 -6.04 -3.10
C MET A 94 -9.93 -4.93 -3.19
N ASP A 95 -9.53 -3.66 -3.27
CA ASP A 95 -10.44 -2.56 -3.57
C ASP A 95 -11.14 -2.77 -4.92
N ALA A 96 -10.39 -3.20 -5.94
CA ALA A 96 -10.96 -3.56 -7.24
C ALA A 96 -11.89 -4.78 -7.15
N VAL A 97 -11.50 -5.82 -6.39
CA VAL A 97 -12.35 -7.00 -6.17
C VAL A 97 -13.68 -6.60 -5.51
N VAL A 98 -13.66 -5.76 -4.49
CA VAL A 98 -14.88 -5.30 -3.80
C VAL A 98 -15.81 -4.55 -4.75
N VAL A 99 -15.25 -3.68 -5.60
CA VAL A 99 -16.04 -2.97 -6.61
C VAL A 99 -16.69 -3.94 -7.59
N ASN A 100 -15.95 -4.93 -8.08
CA ASN A 100 -16.46 -5.91 -9.02
C ASN A 100 -17.52 -6.81 -8.38
N LEU A 101 -17.30 -7.27 -7.14
CA LEU A 101 -18.26 -8.09 -6.41
C LEU A 101 -19.58 -7.37 -6.13
N ARG A 102 -19.58 -6.04 -5.94
CA ARG A 102 -20.82 -5.26 -5.79
C ARG A 102 -21.66 -5.20 -7.05
N LYS A 103 -21.03 -5.35 -8.22
CA LYS A 103 -21.68 -5.34 -9.53
C LYS A 103 -22.02 -6.74 -10.04
N ALA A 104 -21.49 -7.78 -9.39
CA ALA A 104 -21.70 -9.15 -9.81
C ALA A 104 -23.14 -9.56 -9.48
N GLU A 105 -23.97 -9.71 -10.51
CA GLU A 105 -25.25 -10.42 -10.42
C GLU A 105 -24.94 -11.93 -10.43
N THR A 106 -24.96 -12.55 -9.26
CA THR A 106 -24.80 -14.01 -9.18
C THR A 106 -26.15 -14.65 -9.46
N ARG A 107 -26.29 -15.30 -10.62
CA ARG A 107 -27.47 -16.10 -11.03
C ARG A 107 -27.60 -17.45 -10.29
N TRP A 108 -26.87 -17.63 -9.19
CA TRP A 108 -26.96 -18.83 -8.36
C TRP A 108 -28.02 -18.61 -7.29
N ASP A 109 -29.26 -18.69 -7.74
CA ASP A 109 -30.44 -18.97 -6.91
C ASP A 109 -30.82 -20.44 -7.16
#